data_AF-A0A452H422-F1
#
_entry.id   AF-A0A452H422-F1
#
_cell.length_a   1.000
_cell.length_b   1.000
_cell.length_c   1.000
_cell.angle_alpha   90.00
_cell.angle_beta   90.00
_cell.angle_gamma   90.00
#
_symmetry.space_group_name_H-M   'P 1'
#
loop_
_entity.id
_entity.type
_entity.pdbx_description
1 polymer ?
#
loop_
_entity_poly.entity_id
_entity_poly.type
_entity_poly.pdbx_seq_one_letter_code
_entity_poly.pdbx_strand_id
1 'polypeptide(L)'
;MRPEDCAALLHVSGAGALCLAVVAAGALDRVAVEVGYGHYAEPLVPWLPPALAMPCNSLVNLGYVALGWRWFPRAGRGPSRYLQAVFALLALAYGPVQWARLWTQHPRAAVLDQWVTLPIFAWAGLWCHCLVQGWQPGHVVLGTGASLLSYGLALAHTRGFEGALAAHVAGVAGAAWRAQRRWGDAGSAWTAAASFAACLGFVLLKLGDAWLARWDPFRRLSGHFWSKVCDVLQFHCAFLFATRLGGL
;
A
#
# COMPACT_ATOMS: atom_id res chain seq x y z
N MET A 1 -5.91 -20.67 -14.74
CA MET A 1 -4.94 -19.73 -14.13
C MET A 1 -3.55 -20.34 -14.23
N ARG A 2 -2.49 -19.54 -14.39
CA ARG A 2 -1.12 -20.08 -14.43
C ARG A 2 -0.64 -20.44 -13.01
N PRO A 3 0.33 -21.36 -12.84
CA PRO A 3 0.82 -21.76 -11.52
C PRO A 3 1.28 -20.57 -10.66
N GLU A 4 1.95 -19.58 -11.27
CA GLU A 4 2.43 -18.38 -10.58
C GLU A 4 1.27 -17.50 -10.09
N ASP A 5 0.17 -17.42 -10.85
CA ASP A 5 -1.03 -16.67 -10.46
C ASP A 5 -1.72 -17.34 -9.28
N CYS A 6 -1.81 -18.67 -9.29
CA CYS A 6 -2.35 -19.44 -8.16
C CYS A 6 -1.50 -19.24 -6.91
N ALA A 7 -0.17 -19.33 -7.04
CA ALA A 7 0.75 -19.11 -5.92
C ALA A 7 0.65 -17.67 -5.38
N ALA A 8 0.54 -16.68 -6.26
CA ALA A 8 0.37 -15.28 -5.87
C ALA A 8 -0.97 -15.06 -5.15
N LEU A 9 -2.05 -15.65 -5.64
CA LEU A 9 -3.36 -15.60 -5.01
C LEU A 9 -3.34 -16.24 -3.63
N LEU A 10 -2.74 -17.42 -3.48
CA LEU A 10 -2.57 -18.08 -2.18
C LEU A 10 -1.71 -17.25 -1.22
N HIS A 11 -0.65 -16.61 -1.70
CA HIS A 11 0.17 -15.72 -0.88
C HIS A 11 -0.67 -14.58 -0.30
N VAL A 12 -1.35 -13.82 -1.18
CA VAL A 12 -2.10 -12.63 -0.76
C VAL A 12 -3.32 -13.00 0.07
N SER A 13 -4.09 -14.01 -0.36
CA SER A 13 -5.27 -14.47 0.39
C SER A 13 -4.89 -15.12 1.73
N GLY A 14 -3.80 -15.88 1.79
CA GLY A 14 -3.31 -16.47 3.03
C GLY A 14 -2.85 -15.43 4.05
N ALA A 15 -2.04 -14.46 3.61
CA ALA A 15 -1.61 -13.34 4.46
C ALA A 15 -2.81 -12.48 4.89
N GLY A 16 -3.73 -12.17 3.97
CA GLY A 16 -4.95 -11.42 4.27
C GLY A 16 -5.87 -12.14 5.25
N ALA A 17 -6.07 -13.45 5.08
CA ALA A 17 -6.86 -14.28 6.00
C ALA A 17 -6.24 -14.33 7.39
N LEU A 18 -4.91 -14.42 7.49
CA LEU A 18 -4.20 -14.32 8.77
C LEU A 18 -4.47 -12.97 9.44
N CYS A 19 -4.30 -11.85 8.73
CA CYS A 19 -4.56 -10.52 9.28
C CYS A 19 -6.02 -10.40 9.75
N LEU A 20 -6.98 -10.84 8.94
CA LEU A 20 -8.40 -10.84 9.27
C LEU A 20 -8.69 -11.67 10.52
N ALA A 21 -8.17 -12.89 10.61
CA ALA A 21 -8.38 -13.77 11.76
C ALA A 21 -7.83 -13.16 13.05
N VAL A 22 -6.63 -12.60 13.01
CA VAL A 22 -5.99 -11.97 14.18
C VAL A 22 -6.76 -10.71 14.63
N VAL A 23 -7.20 -9.88 13.69
CA VAL A 23 -8.02 -8.69 13.98
C VAL A 23 -9.40 -9.09 14.51
N ALA A 24 -10.04 -10.11 13.93
CA ALA A 24 -11.34 -10.61 14.38
C ALA A 24 -11.28 -11.21 15.79
N ALA A 25 -10.16 -11.85 16.14
CA ALA A 25 -9.90 -12.38 17.48
C ALA A 25 -9.61 -11.30 18.53
N GLY A 26 -9.50 -10.02 18.14
CA GLY A 26 -9.27 -8.90 19.05
C GLY A 26 -7.83 -8.79 19.58
N ALA A 27 -6.87 -9.52 19.01
CA ALA A 27 -5.48 -9.51 19.45
C ALA A 27 -4.81 -8.11 19.33
N LEU A 28 -5.38 -7.24 18.50
CA LEU A 28 -4.90 -5.89 18.21
C LEU A 28 -5.84 -4.79 18.72
N ASP A 29 -6.83 -5.11 19.56
CA ASP A 29 -7.83 -4.13 20.04
C ASP A 29 -7.22 -3.00 20.91
N ARG A 30 -5.98 -3.17 21.39
CA ARG A 30 -5.24 -2.14 22.15
C ARG A 30 -4.44 -1.17 21.27
N VAL A 31 -4.37 -1.38 19.96
CA VAL A 31 -3.65 -0.48 19.07
C VAL A 31 -4.37 0.86 19.01
N ALA A 32 -3.63 1.95 19.22
CA ALA A 32 -4.15 3.30 19.06
C ALA A 32 -4.38 3.60 17.58
N VAL A 33 -5.64 3.81 17.19
CA VAL A 33 -6.03 4.17 15.82
C VAL A 33 -6.97 5.36 15.80
N GLU A 34 -6.81 6.20 14.79
CA GLU A 34 -7.70 7.33 14.54
C GLU A 34 -8.94 6.85 13.78
N VAL A 35 -10.10 7.01 14.41
CA VAL A 35 -11.42 6.69 13.87
C VAL A 35 -12.38 7.86 14.08
N GLY A 36 -13.33 8.00 13.17
CA GLY A 36 -14.30 9.08 13.17
C GLY A 36 -14.06 10.06 12.04
N TYR A 37 -15.16 10.58 11.50
CA TYR A 37 -15.12 11.49 10.34
C TYR A 37 -14.41 12.82 10.62
N GLY A 38 -14.27 13.22 11.88
CA GLY A 38 -13.55 14.45 12.27
C GLY A 38 -12.05 14.44 11.95
N HIS A 39 -11.48 13.28 11.63
CA HIS A 39 -10.10 13.14 11.17
C HIS A 39 -9.93 13.38 9.66
N TYR A 40 -11.02 13.69 8.94
CA TYR A 40 -11.02 13.93 7.50
C TYR A 40 -11.53 15.33 7.20
N ALA A 41 -10.83 16.06 6.34
CA ALA A 41 -11.26 17.38 5.89
C ALA A 41 -12.43 17.35 4.90
N GLU A 42 -12.67 16.22 4.23
CA GLU A 42 -13.77 16.08 3.30
C GLU A 42 -15.12 16.13 4.04
N PRO A 43 -16.03 17.05 3.69
CA PRO A 43 -17.33 17.17 4.34
C PRO A 43 -18.20 15.95 4.02
N LEU A 44 -18.97 15.54 5.02
CA LEU A 44 -19.96 14.48 4.86
C LEU A 44 -21.09 14.93 3.93
N VAL A 45 -21.56 13.99 3.12
CA VAL A 45 -22.72 14.18 2.24
C VAL A 45 -23.91 13.39 2.81
N PRO A 46 -24.86 14.03 3.52
CA PRO A 46 -25.84 13.32 4.35
C PRO A 46 -26.83 12.43 3.59
N TRP A 47 -27.05 12.71 2.30
CA TRP A 47 -27.97 11.95 1.45
C TRP A 47 -27.33 10.73 0.78
N LEU A 48 -26.00 10.58 0.88
CA LEU A 48 -25.30 9.39 0.40
C LEU A 48 -25.30 8.29 1.47
N PRO A 49 -25.27 7.01 1.07
CA PRO A 49 -25.13 5.91 2.01
C PRO A 49 -23.80 6.03 2.77
N PRO A 50 -23.66 5.46 3.99
CA PRO A 50 -22.46 5.59 4.81
C PRO A 50 -21.15 5.18 4.10
N ALA A 51 -21.22 4.20 3.20
CA ALA A 51 -20.07 3.76 2.39
C ALA A 51 -19.59 4.82 1.39
N LEU A 52 -20.39 5.85 1.11
CA LEU A 52 -20.08 6.96 0.21
C LEU A 52 -20.20 8.31 0.92
N ALA A 53 -20.25 8.34 2.26
CA ALA A 53 -20.44 9.56 3.03
C ALA A 53 -19.34 10.61 2.76
N MET A 54 -18.13 10.16 2.42
CA MET A 54 -17.02 10.97 1.90
C MET A 54 -16.72 10.53 0.45
N PRO A 55 -17.46 11.04 -0.55
CA PRO A 55 -17.43 10.49 -1.91
C PRO A 55 -16.04 10.49 -2.56
N CYS A 56 -15.22 11.53 -2.41
CA CYS A 56 -13.89 11.59 -3.00
C CYS A 56 -12.94 10.58 -2.35
N ASN A 57 -12.89 10.55 -1.01
CA ASN A 57 -12.09 9.57 -0.26
C ASN A 57 -12.59 8.12 -0.46
N SER A 58 -13.86 7.92 -0.78
CA SER A 58 -14.42 6.61 -1.09
C SER A 58 -14.08 6.17 -2.52
N LEU A 59 -14.28 7.05 -3.51
CA LEU A 59 -14.07 6.75 -4.93
C LEU A 59 -12.60 6.57 -5.30
N VAL A 60 -11.66 7.22 -4.60
CA VAL A 60 -10.22 7.02 -4.84
C VAL A 60 -9.80 5.55 -4.64
N ASN A 61 -10.56 4.77 -3.86
CA ASN A 61 -10.28 3.34 -3.67
C ASN A 61 -10.44 2.52 -4.96
N LEU A 62 -11.29 2.98 -5.89
CA LEU A 62 -11.38 2.40 -7.24
C LEU A 62 -10.07 2.54 -8.01
N GLY A 63 -9.25 3.55 -7.69
CA GLY A 63 -7.91 3.74 -8.23
C GLY A 63 -7.00 2.55 -7.96
N TYR A 64 -6.98 2.02 -6.72
CA TYR A 64 -6.18 0.82 -6.40
C TYR A 64 -6.69 -0.42 -7.11
N VAL A 65 -8.01 -0.58 -7.20
CA VAL A 65 -8.64 -1.72 -7.89
C VAL A 65 -8.29 -1.69 -9.39
N ALA A 66 -8.47 -0.53 -10.03
CA ALA A 66 -8.15 -0.34 -11.43
C ALA A 66 -6.65 -0.53 -11.71
N LEU A 67 -5.80 -0.01 -10.82
CA LEU A 67 -4.36 -0.15 -10.90
C LEU A 67 -3.92 -1.62 -10.81
N GLY A 68 -4.38 -2.34 -9.79
CA GLY A 68 -4.03 -3.74 -9.62
C GLY A 68 -4.54 -4.60 -10.78
N TRP A 69 -5.76 -4.33 -11.27
CA TRP A 69 -6.25 -4.97 -12.50
C TRP A 69 -5.39 -4.65 -13.74
N ARG A 70 -4.99 -3.38 -13.91
CA ARG A 70 -4.17 -2.92 -15.04
C ARG A 70 -2.81 -3.61 -15.06
N TRP A 71 -2.20 -3.78 -13.90
CA TRP A 71 -0.87 -4.36 -13.71
C TRP A 71 -0.84 -5.85 -13.49
N PHE A 72 -1.99 -6.50 -13.32
CA PHE A 72 -2.03 -7.97 -13.26
C PHE A 72 -1.41 -8.56 -14.55
N PRO A 73 -0.47 -9.52 -14.42
CA PRO A 73 0.36 -9.90 -15.55
C PRO A 73 -0.43 -10.67 -16.61
N ARG A 74 -0.40 -10.19 -17.86
CA ARG A 74 -1.05 -10.86 -19.02
C ARG A 74 -0.14 -11.88 -19.72
N ALA A 75 1.17 -11.65 -19.67
CA ALA A 75 2.19 -12.50 -20.28
C ALA A 75 3.33 -12.79 -19.29
N GLY A 76 4.39 -13.45 -19.74
CA GLY A 76 5.53 -13.87 -18.90
C GLY A 76 5.30 -15.16 -18.12
N ARG A 77 6.38 -15.72 -17.57
CA ARG A 77 6.39 -16.91 -16.70
C ARG A 77 7.44 -16.72 -15.60
N GLY A 78 7.42 -17.57 -14.60
CA GLY A 78 8.45 -17.60 -13.58
C GLY A 78 8.38 -16.45 -12.57
N PRO A 79 9.48 -16.16 -11.86
CA PRO A 79 9.53 -15.25 -10.71
C PRO A 79 9.00 -13.84 -10.98
N SER A 80 9.31 -13.27 -12.15
CA SER A 80 8.81 -11.94 -12.57
C SER A 80 7.29 -11.88 -12.52
N ARG A 81 6.63 -12.90 -13.07
CA ARG A 81 5.17 -12.97 -13.12
C ARG A 81 4.59 -13.09 -11.72
N TYR A 82 5.17 -13.93 -10.87
CA TYR A 82 4.73 -14.08 -9.49
C TYR A 82 4.84 -12.77 -8.70
N LEU A 83 6.00 -12.09 -8.76
CA LEU A 83 6.24 -10.83 -8.06
C LEU A 83 5.26 -9.73 -8.51
N GLN A 84 5.04 -9.62 -9.83
CA GLN A 84 4.07 -8.70 -10.38
C GLN A 84 2.63 -9.06 -9.98
N ALA A 85 2.25 -10.34 -10.03
CA ALA A 85 0.92 -10.80 -9.67
C ALA A 85 0.60 -10.52 -8.19
N VAL A 86 1.52 -10.81 -7.27
CA VAL A 86 1.33 -10.50 -5.85
C VAL A 86 1.18 -9.00 -5.65
N PHE A 87 2.04 -8.16 -6.26
CA PHE A 87 1.92 -6.72 -6.07
C PHE A 87 0.60 -6.17 -6.60
N ALA A 88 0.14 -6.71 -7.73
CA ALA A 88 -1.15 -6.36 -8.33
C ALA A 88 -2.33 -6.80 -7.45
N LEU A 89 -2.25 -8.00 -6.87
CA LEU A 89 -3.26 -8.52 -5.95
C LEU A 89 -3.29 -7.76 -4.62
N LEU A 90 -2.13 -7.32 -4.09
CA LEU A 90 -2.07 -6.44 -2.92
C LEU A 90 -2.79 -5.11 -3.19
N ALA A 91 -2.58 -4.48 -4.36
CA ALA A 91 -3.31 -3.29 -4.76
C ALA A 91 -4.83 -3.54 -4.89
N LEU A 92 -5.22 -4.64 -5.56
CA LEU A 92 -6.62 -5.04 -5.69
C LEU A 92 -7.32 -5.26 -4.34
N ALA A 93 -6.64 -5.89 -3.40
CA ALA A 93 -7.17 -6.19 -2.06
C ALA A 93 -7.22 -4.97 -1.15
N TYR A 94 -6.28 -4.03 -1.30
CA TYR A 94 -6.20 -2.85 -0.45
C TYR A 94 -7.35 -1.88 -0.65
N GLY A 95 -7.81 -1.66 -1.89
CA GLY A 95 -8.94 -0.78 -2.18
C GLY A 95 -10.18 -1.08 -1.31
N PRO A 96 -10.69 -2.32 -1.29
CA PRO A 96 -11.76 -2.73 -0.39
C PRO A 96 -11.47 -2.57 1.10
N VAL A 97 -10.24 -2.85 1.55
CA VAL A 97 -9.86 -2.70 2.97
C VAL A 97 -9.91 -1.24 3.39
N GLN A 98 -9.30 -0.35 2.60
CA GLN A 98 -9.32 1.09 2.86
C GLN A 98 -10.75 1.63 2.80
N TRP A 99 -11.56 1.15 1.86
CA TRP A 99 -12.97 1.53 1.79
C TRP A 99 -13.72 1.08 3.05
N ALA A 100 -13.53 -0.15 3.51
CA ALA A 100 -14.14 -0.64 4.74
C ALA A 100 -13.78 0.20 5.96
N ARG A 101 -12.53 0.69 6.05
CA ARG A 101 -12.11 1.65 7.07
C ARG A 101 -12.95 2.94 7.01
N LEU A 102 -13.09 3.53 5.84
CA LEU A 102 -13.84 4.79 5.66
C LEU A 102 -15.34 4.61 5.91
N TRP A 103 -15.90 3.48 5.49
CA TRP A 103 -17.31 3.18 5.67
C TRP A 103 -17.65 2.92 7.13
N THR A 104 -16.95 1.97 7.75
CA THR A 104 -17.35 1.47 9.07
C THR A 104 -16.90 2.37 10.20
N GLN A 105 -15.81 3.14 10.01
CA GLN A 105 -15.15 3.89 11.08
C GLN A 105 -14.83 3.03 12.31
N HIS A 106 -14.75 1.70 12.14
CA HIS A 106 -14.55 0.77 13.24
C HIS A 106 -13.04 0.61 13.52
N PRO A 107 -12.58 0.60 14.79
CA PRO A 107 -11.17 0.48 15.13
C PRO A 107 -10.47 -0.70 14.44
N ARG A 108 -11.13 -1.87 14.42
CA ARG A 108 -10.61 -3.08 13.73
C ARG A 108 -10.40 -2.89 12.23
N ALA A 109 -11.27 -2.13 11.55
CA ALA A 109 -11.08 -1.84 10.13
C ALA A 109 -9.89 -0.88 9.91
N ALA A 110 -9.70 0.09 10.81
CA ALA A 110 -8.52 0.97 10.79
C ALA A 110 -7.21 0.22 11.07
N VAL A 111 -7.23 -0.72 12.03
CA VAL A 111 -6.11 -1.62 12.32
C VAL A 111 -5.78 -2.48 11.10
N LEU A 112 -6.78 -3.10 10.47
CA LEU A 112 -6.57 -3.93 9.28
C LEU A 112 -5.96 -3.12 8.14
N ASP A 113 -6.48 -1.92 7.86
CA ASP A 113 -5.97 -1.00 6.84
C ASP A 113 -4.49 -0.64 7.06
N GLN A 114 -4.13 -0.22 8.28
CA GLN A 114 -2.73 0.04 8.62
C GLN A 114 -1.87 -1.21 8.47
N TRP A 115 -2.33 -2.36 8.95
CA TRP A 115 -1.52 -3.58 8.98
C TRP A 115 -1.22 -4.10 7.57
N VAL A 116 -2.21 -4.16 6.68
CA VAL A 116 -2.01 -4.62 5.29
C VAL A 116 -1.22 -3.62 4.44
N THR A 117 -1.12 -2.35 4.88
CA THR A 117 -0.26 -1.33 4.24
C THR A 117 1.22 -1.71 4.34
N LEU A 118 1.67 -2.35 5.43
CA LEU A 118 3.09 -2.65 5.61
C LEU A 118 3.62 -3.65 4.56
N PRO A 119 2.95 -4.80 4.31
CA PRO A 119 3.36 -5.72 3.24
C PRO A 119 3.39 -5.10 1.85
N ILE A 120 2.51 -4.14 1.57
CA ILE A 120 2.51 -3.38 0.30
C ILE A 120 3.85 -2.68 0.07
N PHE A 121 4.32 -1.91 1.06
CA PHE A 121 5.61 -1.24 0.96
C PHE A 121 6.75 -2.25 0.94
N ALA A 122 6.71 -3.29 1.79
CA ALA A 122 7.72 -4.34 1.81
C ALA A 122 7.88 -5.01 0.43
N TRP A 123 6.76 -5.25 -0.26
CA TRP A 123 6.77 -5.96 -1.54
C TRP A 123 7.55 -5.24 -2.63
N ALA A 124 7.44 -3.91 -2.71
CA ALA A 124 8.25 -3.12 -3.65
C ALA A 124 9.76 -3.31 -3.39
N GLY A 125 10.17 -3.33 -2.12
CA GLY A 125 11.55 -3.58 -1.72
C GLY A 125 12.00 -5.01 -2.00
N LEU A 126 11.14 -6.00 -1.74
CA LEU A 126 11.40 -7.41 -2.01
C LEU A 126 11.54 -7.70 -3.50
N TRP A 127 10.73 -7.06 -4.34
CA TRP A 127 10.86 -7.17 -5.79
C TRP A 127 12.22 -6.60 -6.23
N CYS A 128 12.60 -5.41 -5.76
CA CYS A 128 13.92 -4.83 -6.03
C CYS A 128 15.07 -5.73 -5.55
N HIS A 129 14.92 -6.35 -4.38
CA HIS A 129 15.90 -7.31 -3.86
C HIS A 129 16.05 -8.53 -4.77
N CYS A 130 14.94 -9.10 -5.24
CA CYS A 130 14.97 -10.22 -6.18
C CYS A 130 15.61 -9.83 -7.52
N LEU A 131 15.41 -8.61 -8.01
CA LEU A 131 16.07 -8.09 -9.21
C LEU A 131 17.60 -8.03 -9.06
N VAL A 132 18.10 -7.76 -7.86
CA VAL A 132 19.55 -7.64 -7.62
C VAL A 132 20.20 -8.98 -7.25
N GLN A 133 19.54 -9.77 -6.40
CA GLN A 133 20.10 -10.99 -5.78
C GLN A 133 19.59 -12.28 -6.43
N GLY A 134 18.69 -12.18 -7.40
CA GLY A 134 17.99 -13.32 -7.99
C GLY A 134 16.81 -13.79 -7.14
N TRP A 135 15.98 -14.63 -7.76
CA TRP A 135 14.80 -15.19 -7.11
C TRP A 135 15.19 -16.17 -6.00
N GLN A 136 14.74 -15.86 -4.78
CA GLN A 136 14.88 -16.75 -3.63
C GLN A 136 13.57 -16.72 -2.81
N PRO A 137 12.73 -17.76 -2.89
CA PRO A 137 11.40 -17.74 -2.27
C PRO A 137 11.47 -17.60 -0.74
N GLY A 138 12.52 -18.12 -0.11
CA GLY A 138 12.75 -17.96 1.34
C GLY A 138 12.87 -16.49 1.76
N HIS A 139 13.56 -15.65 0.97
CA HIS A 139 13.65 -14.21 1.25
C HIS A 139 12.30 -13.50 1.14
N VAL A 140 11.45 -13.93 0.20
CA VAL A 140 10.11 -13.37 0.03
C VAL A 140 9.23 -13.74 1.23
N VAL A 141 9.24 -15.01 1.66
CA VAL A 141 8.46 -15.46 2.82
C VAL A 141 8.93 -14.76 4.10
N LEU A 142 10.24 -14.72 4.34
CA LEU A 142 10.81 -14.04 5.51
C LEU A 142 10.52 -12.54 5.50
N GLY A 143 10.62 -11.90 4.34
CA GLY A 143 10.32 -10.48 4.17
C GLY A 143 8.85 -10.14 4.44
N THR A 144 7.91 -10.93 3.89
CA THR A 144 6.49 -10.77 4.18
C THR A 144 6.21 -10.99 5.67
N GLY A 145 6.79 -12.04 6.27
CA GLY A 145 6.63 -12.32 7.70
C GLY A 145 7.16 -11.20 8.59
N ALA A 146 8.36 -10.69 8.30
CA ALA A 146 8.96 -9.57 9.01
C ALA A 146 8.10 -8.29 8.89
N SER A 147 7.54 -8.04 7.70
CA SER A 147 6.63 -6.91 7.48
C SER A 147 5.37 -7.03 8.33
N LEU A 148 4.73 -8.21 8.35
CA LEU A 148 3.56 -8.45 9.19
C LEU A 148 3.86 -8.31 10.69
N LEU A 149 4.97 -8.88 11.16
CA LEU A 149 5.39 -8.80 12.55
C LEU A 149 5.74 -7.37 12.99
N SER A 150 6.23 -6.53 12.07
CA SER A 150 6.60 -5.15 12.39
C SER A 150 5.41 -4.30 12.87
N TYR A 151 4.17 -4.69 12.54
CA TYR A 151 2.97 -4.03 13.07
C TYR A 151 2.81 -4.20 14.59
N GLY A 152 3.47 -5.18 15.20
CA GLY A 152 3.55 -5.33 16.65
C GLY A 152 4.12 -4.09 17.35
N LEU A 153 4.88 -3.23 16.66
CA LEU A 153 5.32 -1.94 17.19
C LEU A 153 4.13 -1.04 17.57
N ALA A 154 3.00 -1.13 16.87
CA ALA A 154 1.80 -0.35 17.15
C ALA A 154 1.09 -0.77 18.46
N LEU A 155 1.39 -1.98 18.98
CA LEU A 155 0.98 -2.40 20.33
C LEU A 155 1.90 -1.83 21.41
N ALA A 156 3.18 -1.61 21.08
CA ALA A 156 4.18 -1.15 22.03
C ALA A 156 4.20 0.39 22.17
N HIS A 157 3.82 1.11 21.12
CA HIS A 157 3.88 2.57 21.10
C HIS A 157 2.81 3.18 20.19
N THR A 158 2.28 4.35 20.56
CA THR A 158 1.24 5.07 19.80
C THR A 158 1.70 5.48 18.40
N ARG A 159 3.01 5.70 18.23
CA ARG A 159 3.67 5.96 16.93
C ARG A 159 4.31 4.73 16.29
N GLY A 160 3.94 3.53 16.76
CA GLY A 160 4.58 2.29 16.33
C GLY A 160 4.34 1.96 14.87
N PHE A 161 3.14 2.26 14.36
CA PHE A 161 2.81 2.11 12.94
C PHE A 161 3.67 3.04 12.06
N GLU A 162 3.80 4.31 12.43
CA GLU A 162 4.61 5.30 11.72
C GLU A 162 6.08 4.90 11.70
N GLY A 163 6.60 4.40 12.83
CA GLY A 163 7.96 3.87 12.91
C GLY A 163 8.17 2.66 11.98
N ALA A 164 7.23 1.71 11.99
CA ALA A 164 7.27 0.56 11.08
C ALA A 164 7.22 0.99 9.61
N LEU A 165 6.30 1.89 9.26
CA LEU A 165 6.14 2.41 7.90
C LEU A 165 7.40 3.17 7.42
N ALA A 166 7.97 4.02 8.27
CA ALA A 166 9.20 4.74 7.94
C ALA A 166 10.38 3.78 7.67
N ALA A 167 10.51 2.72 8.47
CA ALA A 167 11.52 1.69 8.24
C ALA A 167 11.31 0.97 6.89
N HIS A 168 10.06 0.69 6.52
CA HIS A 168 9.73 0.10 5.23
C HIS A 168 10.09 1.04 4.07
N VAL A 169 9.73 2.33 4.16
CA VAL A 169 10.08 3.33 3.13
C VAL A 169 11.59 3.44 2.96
N ALA A 170 12.35 3.47 4.06
CA ALA A 170 13.82 3.49 4.00
C ALA A 170 14.38 2.19 3.38
N GLY A 171 13.82 1.04 3.73
CA GLY A 171 14.20 -0.26 3.14
C GLY A 171 13.94 -0.32 1.64
N VAL A 172 12.78 0.17 1.17
CA VAL A 172 12.45 0.28 -0.25
C VAL A 172 13.41 1.23 -0.96
N ALA A 173 13.73 2.38 -0.37
CA ALA A 173 14.71 3.32 -0.91
C ALA A 173 16.09 2.66 -1.12
N GLY A 174 16.58 1.95 -0.11
CA GLY A 174 17.85 1.21 -0.21
C GLY A 174 17.81 0.08 -1.24
N ALA A 175 16.70 -0.65 -1.36
CA ALA A 175 16.54 -1.71 -2.34
C ALA A 175 16.43 -1.16 -3.78
N ALA A 176 15.61 -0.14 -4.00
CA ALA A 176 15.45 0.53 -5.28
C ALA A 176 16.76 1.19 -5.74
N TRP A 177 17.49 1.84 -4.83
CA TRP A 177 18.82 2.40 -5.13
C TRP A 177 19.80 1.34 -5.61
N ARG A 178 19.88 0.18 -4.92
CA ARG A 178 20.73 -0.94 -5.35
C ARG A 178 20.32 -1.48 -6.71
N ALA A 179 19.02 -1.63 -6.97
CA ALA A 179 18.50 -2.08 -8.26
C ALA A 179 18.81 -1.07 -9.39
N GLN A 180 18.57 0.22 -9.14
CA GLN A 180 18.87 1.30 -10.07
C GLN A 180 20.37 1.35 -10.42
N ARG A 181 21.26 1.21 -9.43
CA ARG A 181 22.71 1.21 -9.68
C ARG A 181 23.18 0.03 -10.50
N ARG A 182 22.51 -1.12 -10.39
CA ARG A 182 22.93 -2.35 -11.06
C ARG A 182 22.37 -2.49 -12.47
N TRP A 183 21.12 -2.09 -12.67
CA TRP A 183 20.36 -2.39 -13.88
C TRP A 183 19.67 -1.17 -14.50
N GLY A 184 19.75 0.00 -13.86
CA GLY A 184 18.94 1.15 -14.22
C GLY A 184 19.44 1.98 -15.38
N ASP A 185 18.50 2.69 -15.98
CA ASP A 185 18.71 3.72 -16.99
C ASP A 185 18.07 5.05 -16.55
N ALA A 186 18.09 6.06 -17.42
CA ALA A 186 17.47 7.36 -17.14
C ALA A 186 15.94 7.26 -16.93
N GLY A 187 15.26 6.34 -17.63
CA GLY A 187 13.83 6.15 -17.47
C GLY A 187 13.47 5.47 -16.15
N SER A 188 14.23 4.47 -15.71
CA SER A 188 14.02 3.84 -14.41
C SER A 188 14.35 4.81 -13.28
N ALA A 189 15.39 5.64 -13.44
CA ALA A 189 15.68 6.72 -12.49
C ALA A 189 14.48 7.68 -12.35
N TRP A 190 13.87 8.08 -13.47
CA TRP A 190 12.71 8.95 -13.46
C TRP A 190 11.51 8.30 -12.76
N THR A 191 11.21 7.04 -13.07
CA THR A 191 10.12 6.31 -12.40
C THR A 191 10.36 6.12 -10.90
N ALA A 192 11.60 5.90 -10.47
CA ALA A 192 11.95 5.86 -9.06
C ALA A 192 11.74 7.22 -8.40
N ALA A 193 12.24 8.30 -9.00
CA ALA A 193 12.06 9.66 -8.49
C ALA A 193 10.58 10.04 -8.37
N ALA A 194 9.77 9.72 -9.38
CA ALA A 194 8.33 9.92 -9.37
C ALA A 194 7.65 9.12 -8.24
N SER A 195 8.07 7.86 -8.02
CA SER A 195 7.57 7.03 -6.93
C SER A 195 7.89 7.64 -5.56
N PHE A 196 9.10 8.17 -5.34
CA PHE A 196 9.46 8.81 -4.07
C PHE A 196 8.76 10.16 -3.87
N ALA A 197 8.62 10.96 -4.93
CA ALA A 197 7.86 12.19 -4.88
C ALA A 197 6.38 11.93 -4.54
N ALA A 198 5.80 10.88 -5.12
CA ALA A 198 4.45 10.43 -4.79
C ALA A 198 4.36 9.91 -3.35
N CYS A 199 5.33 9.14 -2.87
CA CYS A 199 5.40 8.71 -1.46
C CYS A 199 5.46 9.89 -0.49
N LEU A 200 6.24 10.93 -0.83
CA LEU A 200 6.30 12.15 -0.04
C LEU A 200 4.96 12.88 -0.05
N GLY A 201 4.31 13.00 -1.22
CA GLY A 201 2.95 13.54 -1.35
C GLY A 201 1.94 12.79 -0.49
N PHE A 202 1.97 11.46 -0.49
CA PHE A 202 1.13 10.61 0.37
C PHE A 202 1.29 10.95 1.85
N VAL A 203 2.52 11.18 2.33
CA VAL A 203 2.76 11.52 3.74
C VAL A 203 2.35 12.96 4.04
N LEU A 204 2.86 13.92 3.27
CA LEU A 204 2.69 15.34 3.56
C LEU A 204 1.24 15.81 3.42
N LEU A 205 0.52 15.36 2.38
CA LEU A 205 -0.86 15.76 2.15
C LEU A 205 -1.81 15.13 3.19
N LYS A 206 -1.49 13.93 3.68
CA LYS A 206 -2.25 13.29 4.76
C LYS A 206 -2.04 14.00 6.09
N LEU A 207 -0.80 14.30 6.47
CA LEU A 207 -0.50 15.02 7.71
C LEU A 207 -1.01 16.48 7.68
N GLY A 208 -1.00 17.08 6.49
CA GLY A 208 -1.48 18.44 6.26
C GLY A 208 -2.99 18.56 6.05
N ASP A 209 -3.78 17.47 6.12
CA ASP A 209 -5.17 17.47 5.64
C ASP A 209 -6.02 18.59 6.25
N ALA A 210 -6.03 18.71 7.58
CA ALA A 210 -6.79 19.74 8.29
C ALA A 210 -6.27 21.17 8.02
N TRP A 211 -4.96 21.33 7.83
CA TRP A 211 -4.38 22.63 7.50
C TRP A 211 -4.69 23.05 6.05
N LEU A 212 -4.60 22.10 5.12
CA LEU A 212 -4.89 22.29 3.71
C LEU A 212 -6.36 22.65 3.48
N ALA A 213 -7.27 22.11 4.30
CA ALA A 213 -8.71 22.40 4.24
C ALA A 213 -9.09 23.89 4.33
N ARG A 214 -8.16 24.77 4.74
CA ARG A 214 -8.32 26.23 4.74
C ARG A 214 -8.34 26.84 3.33
N TRP A 215 -7.82 26.12 2.34
CA TRP A 215 -7.74 26.55 0.94
C TRP A 215 -8.82 25.87 0.12
N ASP A 216 -9.52 26.62 -0.73
CA ASP A 216 -10.71 26.14 -1.46
C ASP A 216 -10.54 24.82 -2.24
N PRO A 217 -9.41 24.55 -2.94
CA PRO A 217 -9.22 23.27 -3.63
C PRO A 217 -9.30 22.05 -2.70
N PHE A 218 -8.89 22.21 -1.44
CA PHE A 218 -8.79 21.14 -0.44
C PHE A 218 -10.03 21.00 0.43
N ARG A 219 -11.06 21.82 0.24
CA ARG A 219 -12.33 21.71 0.98
C ARG A 219 -13.18 20.52 0.52
N ARG A 220 -13.01 20.07 -0.72
CA ARG A 220 -13.72 18.91 -1.29
C ARG A 220 -12.73 17.82 -1.70
N LEU A 221 -11.70 18.21 -2.46
CA LEU A 221 -10.58 17.33 -2.78
C LEU A 221 -9.54 17.44 -1.66
N SER A 222 -9.88 16.85 -0.52
CA SER A 222 -9.10 16.92 0.73
C SER A 222 -7.62 16.54 0.54
N GLY A 223 -6.77 16.98 1.46
CA GLY A 223 -5.38 16.52 1.52
C GLY A 223 -5.31 15.00 1.60
N HIS A 224 -6.20 14.38 2.39
CA HIS A 224 -6.34 12.93 2.44
C HIS A 224 -6.73 12.32 1.08
N PHE A 225 -7.64 12.95 0.32
CA PHE A 225 -7.96 12.49 -1.03
C PHE A 225 -6.73 12.52 -1.94
N TRP A 226 -6.02 13.65 -1.99
CA TRP A 226 -4.83 13.78 -2.83
C TRP A 226 -3.68 12.88 -2.37
N SER A 227 -3.56 12.64 -1.06
CA SER A 227 -2.57 11.71 -0.53
C SER A 227 -2.81 10.30 -1.05
N LYS A 228 -4.07 9.88 -1.22
CA LYS A 228 -4.43 8.58 -1.80
C LYS A 228 -4.24 8.54 -3.31
N VAL A 229 -4.44 9.66 -4.02
CA VAL A 229 -4.02 9.77 -5.43
C VAL A 229 -2.50 9.57 -5.54
N CYS A 230 -1.72 10.19 -4.65
CA CYS A 230 -0.28 9.99 -4.58
C CYS A 230 0.10 8.55 -4.27
N ASP A 231 -0.60 7.87 -3.36
CA ASP A 231 -0.37 6.44 -3.06
C ASP A 231 -0.62 5.55 -4.30
N VAL A 232 -1.70 5.77 -5.05
CA VAL A 232 -1.95 5.08 -6.34
C VAL A 232 -0.84 5.36 -7.36
N LEU A 233 -0.39 6.61 -7.47
CA LEU A 233 0.72 6.99 -8.37
C LEU A 233 2.05 6.36 -7.93
N GLN A 234 2.30 6.27 -6.63
CA GLN A 234 3.48 5.61 -6.06
C GLN A 234 3.51 4.14 -6.50
N PHE A 235 2.42 3.39 -6.32
CA PHE A 235 2.36 2.01 -6.80
C PHE A 235 2.58 1.92 -8.31
N HIS A 236 1.92 2.79 -9.09
CA HIS A 236 2.05 2.79 -10.55
C HIS A 236 3.51 2.97 -10.97
N CYS A 237 4.20 3.93 -10.36
CA CYS A 237 5.61 4.19 -10.61
C CYS A 237 6.50 3.05 -10.13
N ALA A 238 6.17 2.39 -9.01
CA ALA A 238 6.88 1.21 -8.54
C ALA A 238 6.75 0.02 -9.51
N PHE A 239 5.56 -0.20 -10.11
CA PHE A 239 5.39 -1.17 -11.19
C PHE A 239 6.22 -0.81 -12.42
N LEU A 240 6.15 0.45 -12.88
CA LEU A 240 6.95 0.91 -14.02
C LEU A 240 8.44 0.70 -13.77
N PHE A 241 8.92 1.04 -12.57
CA PHE A 241 10.29 0.85 -12.16
C PHE A 241 10.70 -0.63 -12.22
N ALA A 242 9.98 -1.49 -11.50
CA ALA A 242 10.34 -2.90 -11.40
C ALA A 242 10.21 -3.67 -12.73
N THR A 243 9.20 -3.34 -13.55
CA THR A 243 9.03 -3.98 -14.87
C THR A 243 9.99 -3.44 -15.92
N ARG A 244 10.46 -2.19 -15.79
CA ARG A 244 11.52 -1.65 -16.66
C ARG A 244 12.89 -2.25 -16.34
N LEU A 245 13.17 -2.48 -15.06
CA LEU A 245 14.42 -3.11 -14.62
C LEU A 245 14.44 -4.63 -14.85
N GLY A 246 13.27 -5.27 -14.99
CA GLY A 246 13.12 -6.70 -14.84
C GLY A 246 12.58 -7.43 -16.06
N GLY A 247 13.44 -8.27 -16.64
CA GLY A 247 13.10 -9.66 -16.94
C GLY A 247 13.89 -10.57 -15.99
N LEU A 248 13.28 -11.04 -14.89
CA LEU A 248 13.74 -12.21 -14.11
C LEU A 248 13.31 -13.50 -14.81
#